data_AF-A0A3C0QIC1-F1
#
_entry.id   AF-A0A3C0QIC1-F1
#
_cell.length_a   1.000
_cell.length_b   1.000
_cell.length_c   1.000
_cell.angle_alpha   90.00
_cell.angle_beta   90.00
_cell.angle_gamma   90.00
#
_symmetry.space_group_name_H-M   'P 1'
#
loop_
_entity.id
_entity.type
_entity.pdbx_description
1 polymer ?
#
loop_
_entity_poly.entity_id
_entity_poly.type
_entity_poly.pdbx_seq_one_letter_code
_entity_poly.pdbx_strand_id
1 'polypeptide(L)'
;ELGDLSSDKMNSYMRDHSSKVSDERVNNTKWVVLRWPNNSMAQLANTSLEAFEDFYFDVCTIDYSKMSKAMDSIIGLMNRTDKVRIKGPGTDLSFSIKNIPTIKAAGERNIPDGEVFTAPVRDSIEGELTFNTPAVYQGTTYENIYFKFSRGKIVEATANFTKKINKVLDTDEGA
;
A
#
# COMPACT_ATOMS: atom_id res chain seq x y z
N GLU A 1 -9.42 1.85 18.52
CA GLU A 1 -10.17 3.11 18.72
C GLU A 1 -11.36 3.27 17.77
N LEU A 2 -11.24 3.02 16.46
CA LEU A 2 -12.35 3.23 15.50
C LEU A 2 -13.13 1.95 15.11
N GLY A 3 -12.86 0.81 15.77
CA GLY A 3 -13.43 -0.49 15.39
C GLY A 3 -14.94 -0.60 15.54
N ASP A 4 -15.54 0.23 16.39
CA ASP A 4 -16.98 0.21 16.69
C ASP A 4 -17.78 1.24 15.86
N LEU A 5 -17.12 1.93 14.93
CA LEU A 5 -17.78 2.88 14.03
C LEU A 5 -18.33 2.17 12.80
N SER A 6 -19.49 2.63 12.32
CA SER A 6 -20.04 2.12 11.07
C SER A 6 -19.16 2.54 9.88
N SER A 7 -19.15 1.69 8.85
CA SER A 7 -18.48 1.97 7.56
C SER A 7 -18.91 3.32 6.99
N ASP A 8 -20.19 3.68 7.11
CA ASP A 8 -20.72 4.91 6.51
C ASP A 8 -20.17 6.16 7.20
N LYS A 9 -20.04 6.12 8.53
CA LYS A 9 -19.42 7.20 9.32
C LYS A 9 -17.93 7.31 9.00
N MET A 10 -17.24 6.18 8.90
CA MET A 10 -15.83 6.13 8.52
C MET A 10 -15.61 6.70 7.12
N ASN A 11 -16.44 6.32 6.15
CA ASN A 11 -16.35 6.77 4.77
C ASN A 11 -16.63 8.28 4.64
N SER A 12 -17.64 8.82 5.34
CA SER A 12 -17.89 10.26 5.37
C SER A 12 -16.72 11.02 6.00
N TYR A 13 -16.19 10.55 7.14
CA TYR A 13 -15.02 11.18 7.76
C TYR A 13 -13.81 11.20 6.81
N MET A 14 -13.54 10.09 6.14
CA MET A 14 -12.42 9.97 5.20
C MET A 14 -12.58 10.93 4.01
N ARG A 15 -13.76 10.96 3.39
CA ARG A 15 -14.05 11.79 2.20
C ARG A 15 -14.17 13.27 2.51
N ASP A 16 -14.84 13.62 3.61
CA ASP A 16 -15.29 15.00 3.83
C ASP A 16 -14.29 15.81 4.67
N HIS A 17 -13.43 15.13 5.42
CA HIS A 17 -12.44 15.73 6.33
C HIS A 17 -11.01 15.24 6.08
N SER A 18 -10.75 13.94 6.23
CA SER A 18 -9.38 13.38 6.21
C SER A 18 -8.66 13.66 4.89
N SER A 19 -9.35 13.48 3.76
CA SER A 19 -8.84 13.77 2.41
C SER A 19 -8.35 15.20 2.27
N LYS A 20 -9.16 16.20 2.66
CA LYS A 20 -8.83 17.62 2.56
C LYS A 20 -7.59 17.99 3.37
N VAL A 21 -7.51 17.46 4.59
CA VAL A 21 -6.33 17.66 5.46
C VAL A 21 -5.10 16.98 4.87
N SER A 22 -5.26 15.77 4.32
CA SER A 22 -4.18 15.04 3.65
C SER A 22 -3.69 15.78 2.41
N ASP A 23 -4.59 16.27 1.56
CA ASP A 23 -4.26 17.01 0.35
C ASP A 23 -3.48 18.28 0.67
N GLU A 24 -3.92 19.03 1.67
CA GLU A 24 -3.20 20.23 2.12
C GLU A 24 -1.78 19.87 2.62
N ARG A 25 -1.67 18.85 3.47
CA ARG A 25 -0.37 18.41 4.00
C ARG A 25 0.56 17.91 2.91
N VAL A 26 0.06 17.12 1.98
CA VAL A 26 0.86 16.46 0.94
C VAL A 26 1.30 17.46 -0.14
N ASN A 27 0.41 18.36 -0.56
CA ASN A 27 0.66 19.25 -1.70
C ASN A 27 1.35 20.56 -1.28
N ASN A 28 1.06 21.09 -0.08
CA ASN A 28 1.43 22.45 0.29
C ASN A 28 2.44 22.54 1.45
N THR A 29 2.87 21.42 2.03
CA THR A 29 3.80 21.40 3.17
C THR A 29 4.96 20.42 3.00
N LYS A 30 6.01 20.57 3.82
CA LYS A 30 7.05 19.55 3.97
C LYS A 30 6.59 18.52 4.99
N TRP A 31 6.69 17.24 4.64
CA TRP A 31 6.19 16.17 5.49
C TRP A 31 7.10 14.94 5.42
N VAL A 32 7.10 14.20 6.53
CA VAL A 32 7.65 12.84 6.64
C VAL A 32 6.67 12.02 7.47
N VAL A 33 6.36 10.81 7.02
CA VAL A 33 5.55 9.84 7.76
C VAL A 33 6.47 8.94 8.55
N LEU A 34 6.26 8.93 9.87
CA LEU A 34 6.95 8.03 10.80
C LEU A 34 5.93 7.47 11.79
N ARG A 35 6.04 6.19 12.13
CA ARG A 35 5.23 5.53 13.15
C ARG A 35 6.06 5.21 14.38
N TRP A 36 5.78 5.86 15.50
CA TRP A 36 6.52 5.58 16.73
C TRP A 36 6.19 4.17 17.28
N PRO A 37 7.19 3.36 17.66
CA PRO A 37 6.97 2.02 18.20
C PRO A 37 6.14 2.08 19.48
N ASN A 38 5.30 1.06 19.68
CA ASN A 38 4.45 0.94 20.86
C ASN A 38 4.06 -0.52 21.12
N ASN A 39 3.48 -0.77 22.29
CA ASN A 39 3.09 -2.11 22.74
C ASN A 39 2.17 -2.84 21.74
N SER A 40 1.23 -2.14 21.10
CA SER A 40 0.34 -2.78 20.12
C SER A 40 1.08 -3.22 18.86
N MET A 41 2.04 -2.44 18.38
CA MET A 41 2.89 -2.83 17.25
C MET A 41 3.81 -4.00 17.59
N ALA A 42 4.43 -3.98 18.79
CA ALA A 42 5.25 -5.08 19.28
C ALA A 42 4.44 -6.38 19.40
N GLN A 43 3.20 -6.29 19.91
CA GLN A 43 2.28 -7.42 19.99
C GLN A 43 1.92 -7.96 18.60
N LEU A 44 1.63 -7.08 17.62
CA LEU A 44 1.38 -7.49 16.23
C LEU A 44 2.59 -8.18 15.58
N ALA A 45 3.80 -7.78 15.97
CA ALA A 45 5.04 -8.38 15.55
C ALA A 45 5.45 -9.62 16.39
N ASN A 46 4.62 -10.07 17.34
CA ASN A 46 4.88 -11.20 18.24
C ASN A 46 6.22 -11.10 18.99
N THR A 47 6.54 -9.91 19.50
CA THR A 47 7.80 -9.64 20.20
C THR A 47 7.56 -8.77 21.46
N SER A 48 8.57 -8.63 22.31
CA SER A 48 8.55 -7.62 23.38
C SER A 48 8.71 -6.22 22.79
N LEU A 49 8.36 -5.19 23.57
CA LEU A 49 8.51 -3.81 23.13
C LEU A 49 9.98 -3.46 22.88
N GLU A 50 10.88 -3.88 23.76
CA GLU A 50 12.32 -3.61 23.68
C GLU A 50 12.92 -4.19 22.39
N ALA A 51 12.63 -5.47 22.12
CA ALA A 51 13.12 -6.11 20.90
C ALA A 51 12.46 -5.53 19.64
N PHE A 52 11.22 -5.05 19.72
CA PHE A 52 10.59 -4.33 18.61
C PHE A 52 11.23 -2.96 18.37
N GLU A 53 11.56 -2.23 19.42
CA GLU A 53 12.22 -0.93 19.34
C GLU A 53 13.60 -1.04 18.71
N ASP A 54 14.42 -2.01 19.15
CA ASP A 54 15.74 -2.29 18.55
C ASP A 54 15.60 -2.55 17.04
N PHE A 55 14.72 -3.47 16.66
CA PHE A 55 14.44 -3.75 15.25
C PHE A 55 13.93 -2.51 14.48
N TYR A 56 12.99 -1.77 15.07
CA TYR A 56 12.40 -0.60 14.45
C TYR A 56 13.46 0.48 14.15
N PHE A 57 14.33 0.78 15.11
CA PHE A 57 15.38 1.78 14.93
C PHE A 57 16.47 1.31 13.97
N ASP A 58 16.83 0.02 13.98
CA ASP A 58 17.76 -0.53 12.99
C ASP A 58 17.25 -0.32 11.56
N VAL A 59 15.95 -0.55 11.29
CA VAL A 59 15.36 -0.33 9.97
C VAL A 59 15.20 1.15 9.64
N CYS A 60 14.90 2.01 10.62
CA CYS A 60 14.75 3.45 10.40
C CYS A 60 16.07 4.20 10.19
N THR A 61 17.20 3.62 10.59
CA THR A 61 18.52 4.27 10.57
C THR A 61 19.48 3.68 9.54
N ILE A 62 18.96 2.87 8.62
CA ILE A 62 19.74 2.35 7.49
C ILE A 62 20.37 3.47 6.65
N ASP A 63 21.45 3.14 5.95
CA ASP A 63 22.08 4.06 5.01
C ASP A 63 21.21 4.23 3.75
N TYR A 64 20.30 5.20 3.81
CA TYR A 64 19.41 5.57 2.73
C TYR A 64 20.16 6.02 1.46
N SER A 65 21.36 6.59 1.60
CA SER A 65 22.18 6.97 0.43
C SER A 65 22.68 5.74 -0.31
N LYS A 66 23.13 4.72 0.43
CA LYS A 66 23.51 3.43 -0.13
C LYS A 66 22.31 2.69 -0.72
N MET A 67 21.15 2.72 -0.05
CA MET A 67 19.90 2.15 -0.56
C MET A 67 19.47 2.81 -1.87
N SER A 68 19.46 4.15 -1.93
CA SER A 68 19.08 4.91 -3.13
C SER A 68 19.97 4.53 -4.33
N LYS A 69 21.28 4.35 -4.12
CA LYS A 69 22.19 3.85 -5.16
C LYS A 69 21.86 2.43 -5.60
N ALA A 70 21.55 1.53 -4.66
CA ALA A 70 21.18 0.14 -5.00
C ALA A 70 19.91 0.08 -5.88
N MET A 71 18.97 1.00 -5.69
CA MET A 71 17.74 1.11 -6.48
C MET A 71 17.96 1.58 -7.94
N ASP A 72 19.12 2.13 -8.30
CA ASP A 72 19.39 2.63 -9.67
C ASP A 72 19.15 1.56 -10.74
N SER A 73 19.52 0.32 -10.43
CA SER A 73 19.40 -0.82 -11.36
C SER A 73 17.94 -1.13 -11.72
N ILE A 74 17.05 -1.18 -10.72
CA ILE A 74 15.62 -1.47 -10.93
C ILE A 74 14.90 -0.27 -11.54
N ILE A 75 15.25 0.96 -11.16
CA ILE A 75 14.73 2.18 -11.80
C ILE A 75 15.06 2.18 -13.29
N GLY A 76 16.31 1.88 -13.65
CA GLY A 76 16.73 1.79 -15.05
C GLY A 76 15.95 0.74 -15.83
N LEU A 77 15.58 -0.38 -15.20
CA LEU A 77 14.75 -1.42 -15.82
C LEU A 77 13.30 -0.96 -15.99
N MET A 78 12.69 -0.41 -14.95
CA MET A 78 11.29 0.02 -14.98
C MET A 78 11.07 1.16 -15.97
N ASN A 79 11.99 2.14 -16.05
CA ASN A 79 11.88 3.27 -16.96
C ASN A 79 11.95 2.90 -18.46
N ARG A 80 12.44 1.71 -18.81
CA ARG A 80 12.45 1.18 -20.19
C ARG A 80 11.42 0.08 -20.43
N THR A 81 10.55 -0.17 -19.45
CA THR A 81 9.57 -1.25 -19.48
C THR A 81 8.19 -0.66 -19.76
N ASP A 82 7.51 -1.17 -20.79
CA ASP A 82 6.12 -0.77 -21.08
C ASP A 82 5.11 -1.65 -20.32
N LYS A 83 5.41 -2.94 -20.12
CA LYS A 83 4.48 -3.94 -19.57
C LYS A 83 5.10 -4.73 -18.43
N VAL A 84 4.32 -4.94 -17.38
CA VAL A 84 4.66 -5.74 -16.20
C VAL A 84 3.74 -6.96 -16.16
N ARG A 85 4.30 -8.11 -15.77
CA ARG A 85 3.54 -9.31 -15.45
C ARG A 85 4.04 -9.89 -14.13
N ILE A 86 3.14 -10.05 -13.17
CA ILE A 86 3.40 -10.62 -11.86
C ILE A 86 2.82 -12.04 -11.85
N LYS A 87 3.66 -13.03 -11.52
CA LYS A 87 3.25 -14.43 -11.44
C LYS A 87 3.55 -15.01 -10.07
N GLY A 88 2.63 -15.81 -9.55
CA GLY A 88 2.77 -16.54 -8.30
C GLY A 88 1.58 -17.48 -8.06
N PRO A 89 1.54 -18.20 -6.94
CA PRO A 89 0.38 -18.99 -6.56
C PRO A 89 -0.89 -18.11 -6.55
N GLY A 90 -1.89 -18.47 -7.35
CA GLY A 90 -3.14 -17.72 -7.48
C GLY A 90 -2.98 -16.29 -8.05
N THR A 91 -1.82 -15.96 -8.63
CA THR A 91 -1.56 -14.63 -9.20
C THR A 91 -1.00 -14.74 -10.61
N ASP A 92 -1.69 -14.13 -11.55
CA ASP A 92 -1.22 -13.87 -12.90
C ASP A 92 -1.81 -12.53 -13.34
N LEU A 93 -1.12 -11.46 -12.98
CA LEU A 93 -1.57 -10.08 -13.17
C LEU A 93 -0.68 -9.41 -14.21
N SER A 94 -1.28 -8.71 -15.17
CA SER A 94 -0.54 -7.94 -16.18
C SER A 94 -1.09 -6.54 -16.32
N PHE A 95 -0.21 -5.58 -16.56
CA PHE A 95 -0.56 -4.17 -16.76
C PHE A 95 0.55 -3.42 -17.48
N SER A 96 0.23 -2.23 -17.98
CA SER A 96 1.19 -1.31 -18.59
C SER A 96 1.67 -0.29 -17.56
N ILE A 97 2.94 0.08 -17.62
CA ILE A 97 3.53 1.24 -16.91
C ILE A 97 4.09 2.27 -17.89
N LYS A 98 3.81 2.11 -19.18
CA LYS A 98 4.26 2.99 -20.25
C LYS A 98 3.96 4.46 -19.94
N ASN A 99 4.98 5.30 -20.08
CA ASN A 99 4.94 6.75 -19.84
C ASN A 99 4.54 7.16 -18.41
N ILE A 100 4.62 6.25 -17.43
CA ILE A 100 4.42 6.56 -16.02
C ILE A 100 5.79 6.53 -15.33
N PRO A 101 6.17 7.59 -14.58
CA PRO A 101 7.48 7.65 -13.95
C PRO A 101 7.63 6.57 -12.87
N THR A 102 8.85 6.08 -12.71
CA THR A 102 9.22 5.24 -11.56
C THR A 102 9.91 6.10 -10.51
N ILE A 103 9.49 5.98 -9.25
CA ILE A 103 9.94 6.79 -8.13
C ILE A 103 10.68 5.91 -7.13
N LYS A 104 11.78 6.43 -6.59
CA LYS A 104 12.46 5.85 -5.44
C LYS A 104 11.88 6.42 -4.17
N ALA A 105 11.73 5.59 -3.17
CA ALA A 105 11.44 5.98 -1.80
C ALA A 105 12.63 5.54 -0.93
N ALA A 106 13.51 6.49 -0.64
CA ALA A 106 14.76 6.28 0.08
C ALA A 106 14.86 7.25 1.26
N GLY A 107 13.79 7.35 2.06
CA GLY A 107 13.81 8.07 3.33
C GLY A 107 13.47 9.55 3.21
N GLU A 108 13.01 10.03 2.05
CA GLU A 108 12.68 11.44 1.85
C GLU A 108 11.28 11.81 2.38
N ARG A 109 10.37 10.83 2.44
CA ARG A 109 8.96 11.03 2.80
C ARG A 109 8.40 10.01 3.78
N ASN A 110 8.96 8.80 3.81
CA ASN A 110 8.59 7.75 4.75
C ASN A 110 9.82 7.34 5.56
N ILE A 111 9.64 7.02 6.85
CA ILE A 111 10.65 6.38 7.69
C ILE A 111 9.95 5.29 8.54
N PRO A 112 10.31 4.00 8.38
CA PRO A 112 11.29 3.47 7.42
C PRO A 112 10.81 3.57 5.96
N ASP A 113 11.72 3.33 5.04
CA ASP A 113 11.48 3.38 3.60
C ASP A 113 12.27 2.27 2.89
N GLY A 114 12.03 2.10 1.59
CA GLY A 114 12.81 1.16 0.79
C GLY A 114 12.12 0.65 -0.47
N GLU A 115 11.02 1.26 -0.88
CA GLU A 115 10.27 0.85 -2.06
C GLU A 115 10.73 1.59 -3.34
N VAL A 116 10.55 0.91 -4.46
CA VAL A 116 10.56 1.53 -5.79
C VAL A 116 9.17 1.32 -6.36
N PHE A 117 8.48 2.41 -6.65
CA PHE A 117 7.06 2.37 -7.00
C PHE A 117 6.75 3.16 -8.27
N THR A 118 5.67 2.76 -8.93
CA THR A 118 5.08 3.42 -10.09
C THR A 118 3.57 3.13 -10.08
N ALA A 119 2.81 3.73 -10.99
CA ALA A 119 1.40 3.42 -11.16
C ALA A 119 1.17 2.62 -12.44
N PRO A 120 0.15 1.74 -12.48
CA PRO A 120 -0.30 1.16 -13.73
C PRO A 120 -1.03 2.20 -14.59
N VAL A 121 -1.01 2.04 -15.91
CA VAL A 121 -1.97 2.69 -16.81
C VAL A 121 -3.34 2.16 -16.42
N ARG A 122 -4.22 3.05 -15.92
CA ARG A 122 -5.48 2.71 -15.25
C ARG A 122 -6.24 1.56 -15.91
N ASP A 123 -6.52 1.69 -17.20
CA ASP A 123 -7.41 0.77 -17.92
C ASP A 123 -6.69 -0.46 -18.50
N SER A 124 -5.41 -0.69 -18.12
CA SER A 124 -4.55 -1.76 -18.68
C SER A 124 -4.44 -3.00 -17.82
N ILE A 125 -4.99 -2.99 -16.61
CA ILE A 125 -4.84 -4.10 -15.65
C ILE A 125 -5.76 -5.25 -16.06
N GLU A 126 -5.19 -6.43 -16.20
CA GLU A 126 -5.85 -7.68 -16.57
C GLU A 126 -5.30 -8.84 -15.76
N GLY A 127 -6.18 -9.76 -15.34
CA GLY A 127 -5.78 -11.03 -14.71
C GLY A 127 -6.20 -11.14 -13.26
N GLU A 128 -5.42 -11.88 -12.47
CA GLU A 128 -5.80 -12.31 -11.13
C GLU A 128 -4.69 -12.03 -10.12
N LEU A 129 -5.06 -11.60 -8.91
CA LEU A 129 -4.15 -11.24 -7.83
C LEU A 129 -4.60 -11.89 -6.52
N THR A 130 -3.70 -12.65 -5.89
CA THR A 130 -3.90 -13.20 -4.55
C THR A 130 -2.89 -12.59 -3.59
N PHE A 131 -3.37 -12.08 -2.46
CA PHE A 131 -2.52 -11.52 -1.41
C PHE A 131 -1.94 -12.66 -0.57
N ASN A 132 -0.65 -12.53 -0.23
CA ASN A 132 0.07 -13.46 0.63
C ASN A 132 0.27 -12.93 2.06
N THR A 133 -0.27 -11.76 2.38
CA THR A 133 -0.20 -11.12 3.70
C THR A 133 -1.57 -10.58 4.12
N PRO A 134 -1.92 -10.59 5.42
CA PRO A 134 -3.13 -9.94 5.91
C PRO A 134 -3.10 -8.42 5.67
N ALA A 135 -4.27 -7.82 5.45
CA ALA A 135 -4.44 -6.37 5.36
C ALA A 135 -5.42 -5.88 6.42
N VAL A 136 -5.01 -4.90 7.23
CA VAL A 136 -5.88 -4.28 8.22
C VAL A 136 -6.46 -3.00 7.63
N TYR A 137 -7.78 -2.94 7.46
CA TYR A 137 -8.47 -1.77 6.95
C TYR A 137 -9.79 -1.55 7.69
N GLN A 138 -10.05 -0.30 8.12
CA GLN A 138 -11.23 0.08 8.91
C GLN A 138 -11.54 -0.89 10.06
N GLY A 139 -10.49 -1.26 10.83
CA GLY A 139 -10.62 -2.15 11.99
C GLY A 139 -10.93 -3.63 11.69
N THR A 140 -10.94 -4.03 10.42
CA THR A 140 -11.09 -5.43 10.01
C THR A 140 -9.78 -5.95 9.45
N THR A 141 -9.35 -7.13 9.91
CA THR A 141 -8.23 -7.88 9.31
C THR A 141 -8.76 -8.76 8.19
N TYR A 142 -8.39 -8.43 6.97
CA TYR A 142 -8.70 -9.19 5.76
C TYR A 142 -7.58 -10.18 5.47
N GLU A 143 -7.96 -11.42 5.18
CA GLU A 143 -7.07 -12.52 4.85
C GLU A 143 -7.60 -13.25 3.61
N ASN A 144 -6.72 -13.95 2.89
CA ASN A 144 -7.04 -14.66 1.65
C ASN A 144 -7.72 -13.74 0.62
N ILE A 145 -7.19 -12.53 0.48
CA ILE A 145 -7.73 -11.53 -0.45
C ILE A 145 -7.42 -11.98 -1.87
N TYR A 146 -8.45 -12.07 -2.70
CA TYR A 146 -8.36 -12.37 -4.12
C TYR A 146 -9.12 -11.32 -4.92
N PHE A 147 -8.49 -10.82 -5.97
CA PHE A 147 -9.07 -9.91 -6.94
C PHE A 147 -8.91 -10.44 -8.36
N LYS A 148 -9.98 -10.31 -9.15
CA LYS A 148 -9.96 -10.47 -10.60
C LYS A 148 -10.13 -9.12 -11.26
N PHE A 149 -9.23 -8.82 -12.19
CA PHE A 149 -9.22 -7.56 -12.93
C PHE A 149 -9.63 -7.77 -14.37
N SER A 150 -10.40 -6.81 -14.90
CA SER A 150 -10.60 -6.63 -16.33
C SER A 150 -10.66 -5.15 -16.69
N ARG A 151 -9.87 -4.74 -17.69
CA ARG A 151 -9.75 -3.36 -18.19
C ARG A 151 -9.58 -2.34 -17.06
N GLY A 152 -8.68 -2.65 -16.12
CA GLY A 152 -8.41 -1.77 -14.98
C GLY A 152 -9.36 -1.90 -13.78
N LYS A 153 -10.46 -2.64 -13.91
CA LYS A 153 -11.50 -2.73 -12.88
C LYS A 153 -11.47 -4.06 -12.15
N ILE A 154 -11.71 -4.03 -10.85
CA ILE A 154 -11.99 -5.24 -10.08
C ILE A 154 -13.39 -5.73 -10.47
N VAL A 155 -13.45 -6.89 -11.12
CA VAL A 155 -14.72 -7.54 -11.52
C VAL A 155 -15.14 -8.65 -10.55
N GLU A 156 -14.23 -9.09 -9.69
CA GLU A 156 -14.49 -10.05 -8.62
C GLU A 156 -13.55 -9.78 -7.45
N ALA A 157 -14.10 -9.77 -6.22
CA ALA A 157 -13.33 -9.61 -4.99
C ALA A 157 -13.81 -10.56 -3.90
N THR A 158 -12.89 -11.35 -3.33
CA THR A 158 -13.18 -12.24 -2.20
C THR A 158 -12.13 -12.12 -1.11
N ALA A 159 -12.52 -12.43 0.13
CA ALA A 159 -11.67 -12.49 1.31
C ALA A 159 -12.39 -13.31 2.39
N ASN A 160 -11.73 -13.54 3.54
CA ASN A 160 -12.40 -14.07 4.75
C ASN A 160 -13.70 -13.31 5.11
N PHE A 161 -13.81 -12.01 4.78
CA PHE A 161 -15.03 -11.20 4.91
C PHE A 161 -15.49 -10.59 3.58
N THR A 162 -15.77 -11.41 2.56
CA THR A 162 -16.18 -10.98 1.20
C THR A 162 -17.23 -9.85 1.17
N LYS A 163 -18.30 -9.91 1.97
CA LYS A 163 -19.32 -8.84 1.97
C LYS A 163 -18.79 -7.49 2.44
N LYS A 164 -17.82 -7.48 3.38
CA LYS A 164 -17.24 -6.23 3.90
C LYS A 164 -16.24 -5.63 2.91
N ILE A 165 -15.38 -6.45 2.30
CA ILE A 165 -14.40 -5.94 1.32
C ILE A 165 -15.09 -5.37 0.08
N ASN A 166 -16.17 -6.00 -0.42
CA ASN A 166 -16.93 -5.44 -1.54
C ASN A 166 -17.53 -4.07 -1.19
N LYS A 167 -18.09 -3.89 0.02
CA LYS A 167 -18.56 -2.55 0.47
C LYS A 167 -17.46 -1.49 0.51
N VAL A 168 -16.21 -1.89 0.78
CA VAL A 168 -15.06 -0.97 0.75
C VAL A 168 -14.74 -0.59 -0.70
N LEU A 169 -14.72 -1.57 -1.61
CA LEU A 169 -14.43 -1.36 -3.03
C LEU A 169 -15.57 -0.64 -3.77
N ASP A 170 -16.79 -0.64 -3.24
CA ASP A 170 -17.94 0.10 -3.80
C ASP A 170 -18.02 1.55 -3.29
N THR A 171 -16.95 2.11 -2.72
CA THR A 171 -16.98 3.45 -2.10
C THR A 171 -17.13 4.59 -3.12
N ASP A 172 -16.44 4.50 -4.25
CA ASP A 172 -16.52 5.45 -5.37
C ASP A 172 -16.02 4.81 -6.68
N GLU A 173 -16.00 5.57 -7.78
CA GLU A 173 -15.60 5.06 -9.10
C GLU A 173 -14.11 4.65 -9.17
N GLY A 174 -13.26 5.21 -8.29
CA GLY A 174 -11.82 4.97 -8.30
C GLY A 174 -11.35 3.85 -7.38
N ALA A 175 -12.25 3.29 -6.56
CA ALA A 175 -12.00 2.15 -5.67
C ALA A 175 -11.91 0.82 -6.43
#